data_AF-T0LDP6-F1
#
_entry.id   AF-T0LDP6-F1
#
_cell.length_a   1.000
_cell.length_b   1.000
_cell.length_c   1.000
_cell.angle_alpha   90.00
_cell.angle_beta   90.00
_cell.angle_gamma   90.00
#
_symmetry.space_group_name_H-M   'P 1'
#
loop_
_entity.id
_entity.type
_entity.pdbx_description
1 polymer ?
#
loop_
_entity_poly.entity_id
_entity_poly.type
_entity_poly.pdbx_seq_one_letter_code
_entity_poly.pdbx_strand_id
1 'polypeptide(L)'
;MQKLIKNIPKDYEKKINEYSLMGYRLITIAYKEISHFSNRENYEKDLIFLNLIIFSNKLKSETTKVIEELNYANIKSVICTGDNMLTAISVGKECKLIEEGAVVVFPIVSDDCKTIDDVKWECLSEEAYTFDKIRLGLYKNTFDTFNKDFVVACEGREFEFFKKNNGLSFILEKCVVFARFSSGLKKALVEDLRSLNKNILFCGDGANDSGAISSADVGIALSKK
;
A
#
# COMPACT_ATOMS: atom_id res chain seq x y z
N MET A 1 17.37 5.26 -5.87
CA MET A 1 17.95 4.17 -6.67
C MET A 1 18.51 4.65 -8.02
N GLN A 2 17.84 5.56 -8.74
CA GLN A 2 18.38 6.20 -9.96
C GLN A 2 19.79 6.78 -9.81
N LYS A 3 20.17 7.23 -8.59
CA LYS A 3 21.49 7.83 -8.32
C LYS A 3 22.68 6.86 -8.44
N LEU A 4 22.47 5.55 -8.56
CA LEU A 4 23.55 4.55 -8.57
C LEU A 4 23.92 4.06 -9.97
N ILE A 5 23.03 4.20 -10.96
CA ILE A 5 23.17 3.61 -12.29
C ILE A 5 23.46 4.73 -13.30
N LYS A 6 24.52 4.56 -14.09
CA LYS A 6 24.97 5.56 -15.07
C LYS A 6 24.09 5.65 -16.30
N ASN A 7 23.70 4.49 -16.86
CA ASN A 7 22.93 4.40 -18.10
C ASN A 7 21.65 3.61 -17.84
N ILE A 8 20.53 4.31 -17.72
CA ILE A 8 19.20 3.73 -17.51
C ILE A 8 18.44 3.74 -18.85
N PRO A 9 17.80 2.63 -19.27
CA PRO A 9 16.91 2.63 -20.44
C PRO A 9 15.80 3.67 -20.33
N LYS A 10 15.42 4.29 -21.45
CA LYS A 10 14.42 5.38 -21.47
C LYS A 10 13.05 4.97 -20.89
N ASP A 11 12.70 3.69 -21.00
CA ASP A 11 11.43 3.11 -20.57
C ASP A 11 11.50 2.45 -19.17
N TYR A 12 12.65 2.48 -18.50
CA TYR A 12 12.88 1.79 -17.23
C TYR A 12 11.87 2.19 -16.14
N GLU A 13 11.66 3.49 -15.93
CA GLU A 13 10.71 3.96 -14.90
C GLU A 13 9.28 3.58 -15.23
N LYS A 14 8.91 3.71 -16.51
CA LYS A 14 7.59 3.32 -17.00
C LYS A 14 7.35 1.84 -16.74
N LYS A 15 8.32 0.97 -17.06
CA LYS A 15 8.23 -0.47 -16.84
C LYS A 15 8.22 -0.86 -15.37
N ILE A 16 9.00 -0.19 -14.53
CA ILE A 16 8.95 -0.40 -13.08
C ILE A 16 7.56 -0.07 -12.54
N ASN A 17 7.00 1.07 -12.94
CA ASN A 17 5.68 1.47 -12.47
C ASN A 17 4.59 0.50 -13.00
N GLU A 18 4.65 0.14 -14.28
CA GLU A 18 3.74 -0.83 -14.90
C GLU A 18 3.74 -2.17 -14.16
N TYR A 19 4.92 -2.79 -13.97
CA TYR A 19 5.01 -4.08 -13.29
C TYR A 19 4.73 -4.00 -11.79
N SER A 20 5.04 -2.87 -11.13
CA SER A 20 4.67 -2.67 -9.72
C SER A 20 3.15 -2.56 -9.55
N LEU A 21 2.45 -1.91 -10.49
CA LEU A 21 1.00 -1.84 -10.53
C LEU A 21 0.35 -3.19 -10.82
N MET A 22 1.05 -4.07 -11.54
CA MET A 22 0.67 -5.49 -11.72
C MET A 22 0.99 -6.37 -10.51
N GLY A 23 1.50 -5.79 -9.41
CA GLY A 23 1.74 -6.52 -8.17
C GLY A 23 3.02 -7.34 -8.16
N TYR A 24 3.89 -7.17 -9.16
CA TYR A 24 5.15 -7.88 -9.21
C TYR A 24 6.20 -7.26 -8.29
N ARG A 25 7.02 -8.11 -7.67
CA ARG A 25 8.21 -7.69 -6.93
C ARG A 25 9.38 -7.61 -7.91
N LEU A 26 10.00 -6.44 -7.97
CA LEU A 26 11.03 -6.10 -8.94
C LEU A 26 12.40 -6.00 -8.28
N ILE A 27 13.42 -6.57 -8.92
CA ILE A 27 14.82 -6.41 -8.54
C ILE A 27 15.62 -5.97 -9.76
N THR A 28 16.19 -4.77 -9.69
CA THR A 28 17.10 -4.26 -10.71
C THR A 28 18.49 -4.83 -10.50
N ILE A 29 19.04 -5.44 -11.56
CA ILE A 29 20.43 -5.91 -11.59
C ILE A 29 21.26 -4.91 -12.38
N ALA A 30 22.35 -4.48 -11.78
CA ALA A 30 23.37 -3.65 -12.40
C ALA A 30 24.75 -4.11 -11.94
N TYR A 31 25.77 -3.87 -12.76
CA TYR A 31 27.14 -4.28 -12.47
C TYR A 31 28.13 -3.17 -12.76
N LYS A 32 29.36 -3.31 -12.28
CA LYS A 32 30.49 -2.44 -12.60
C LYS A 32 31.76 -3.28 -12.62
N GLU A 33 32.56 -3.09 -13.65
CA GLU A 33 33.90 -3.66 -13.70
C GLU A 33 34.84 -2.87 -12.80
N ILE A 34 35.56 -3.57 -11.94
CA ILE A 34 36.43 -2.96 -10.93
C ILE A 34 37.88 -3.29 -11.28
N SER A 35 38.69 -2.27 -11.51
CA SER A 35 40.14 -2.41 -11.74
C SER A 35 40.99 -2.15 -10.49
N HIS A 36 40.46 -1.40 -9.52
CA HIS A 36 41.17 -1.03 -8.30
C HIS A 36 40.28 -1.20 -7.06
N PHE A 37 40.90 -1.60 -5.95
CA PHE A 37 40.20 -1.65 -4.67
C PHE A 37 39.82 -0.24 -4.21
N SER A 38 38.56 -0.08 -3.83
CA SER A 38 37.97 1.14 -3.33
C SER A 38 37.00 0.84 -2.18
N ASN A 39 36.29 1.87 -1.73
CA ASN A 39 35.26 1.74 -0.70
C ASN A 39 33.90 1.38 -1.32
N ARG A 40 32.97 0.93 -0.46
CA ARG A 40 31.61 0.52 -0.85
C ARG A 40 30.89 1.58 -1.68
N GLU A 41 30.98 2.84 -1.27
CA GLU A 41 30.33 3.94 -1.96
C GLU A 41 30.80 4.07 -3.41
N ASN A 42 32.09 3.88 -3.70
CA ASN A 42 32.59 3.95 -5.08
C ASN A 42 32.21 2.72 -5.92
N TYR A 43 32.01 1.57 -5.27
CA TYR A 43 31.48 0.38 -5.94
C TYR A 43 29.99 0.54 -6.30
N GLU A 44 29.21 1.21 -5.45
CA GLU A 44 27.78 1.42 -5.65
C GLU A 44 27.45 2.67 -6.50
N LYS A 45 28.42 3.24 -7.23
CA LYS A 45 28.23 4.38 -8.14
C LYS A 45 28.52 4.00 -9.59
N ASP A 46 27.85 4.66 -10.53
CA ASP A 46 28.06 4.52 -11.97
C ASP A 46 27.89 3.08 -12.50
N LEU A 47 26.96 2.33 -11.93
CA LEU A 47 26.66 0.97 -12.36
C LEU A 47 26.05 0.95 -13.77
N ILE A 48 26.30 -0.13 -14.51
CA ILE A 48 25.70 -0.42 -15.82
C ILE A 48 24.47 -1.28 -15.58
N PHE A 49 23.30 -0.80 -16.01
CA PHE A 49 22.07 -1.59 -15.97
C PHE A 49 22.22 -2.86 -16.80
N LEU A 50 21.83 -4.01 -16.23
CA LEU A 50 21.86 -5.29 -16.90
C LEU A 50 20.45 -5.79 -17.22
N ASN A 51 19.61 -5.99 -16.19
CA ASN A 51 18.26 -6.50 -16.36
C ASN A 51 17.35 -6.23 -15.15
N LEU A 52 16.06 -6.51 -15.30
CA LEU A 52 15.04 -6.50 -14.25
C LEU A 52 14.59 -7.95 -14.00
N ILE A 53 14.69 -8.42 -12.75
CA ILE A 53 14.06 -9.68 -12.34
C ILE A 53 12.69 -9.37 -11.75
N ILE A 54 11.69 -10.12 -12.19
CA ILE A 54 10.28 -9.97 -11.83
C ILE A 54 9.85 -11.23 -11.09
N PHE A 55 9.30 -11.06 -9.88
CA PHE A 55 8.70 -12.12 -9.10
C PHE A 55 7.19 -11.87 -8.98
N SER A 56 6.39 -12.90 -9.24
CA SER A 56 4.94 -12.87 -9.00
C SER A 56 4.61 -13.68 -7.76
N ASN A 57 3.97 -13.05 -6.77
CA ASN A 57 3.33 -13.77 -5.67
C ASN A 57 1.91 -14.12 -6.11
N LYS A 58 1.67 -15.39 -6.41
CA LYS A 58 0.32 -15.84 -6.75
C LYS A 58 -0.55 -15.89 -5.50
N LEU A 59 -1.78 -15.40 -5.63
CA LEU A 59 -2.81 -15.62 -4.63
C LEU A 59 -3.09 -17.11 -4.47
N LYS A 60 -3.56 -17.50 -3.27
CA LYS A 60 -4.12 -18.84 -3.08
C LYS A 60 -5.43 -18.93 -3.89
N SER A 61 -5.71 -20.10 -4.46
CA SER A 61 -6.89 -20.32 -5.31
C SER A 61 -8.21 -19.97 -4.63
N GLU A 62 -8.26 -20.07 -3.31
CA GLU A 62 -9.46 -19.83 -2.51
C GLU A 62 -9.64 -18.36 -2.14
N THR A 63 -8.61 -17.52 -2.29
CA THR A 63 -8.61 -16.14 -1.75
C THR A 63 -9.77 -15.32 -2.26
N THR A 64 -9.97 -15.22 -3.58
CA THR A 64 -11.04 -14.40 -4.17
C THR A 64 -12.42 -14.85 -3.70
N LYS A 65 -12.67 -16.16 -3.66
CA LYS A 65 -13.94 -16.73 -3.21
C LYS A 65 -14.23 -16.39 -1.74
N VAL A 66 -13.22 -16.49 -0.87
CA VAL A 66 -13.38 -16.14 0.56
C VAL A 66 -13.67 -14.66 0.73
N ILE A 67 -12.99 -13.78 -0.02
CA ILE A 67 -13.27 -12.33 0.03
C ILE A 67 -14.71 -12.03 -0.44
N GLU A 68 -15.18 -12.67 -1.51
CA GLU A 68 -16.56 -12.53 -1.97
C GLU A 68 -17.58 -12.98 -0.92
N GLU A 69 -17.35 -14.11 -0.23
CA GLU A 69 -18.20 -14.58 0.86
C GLU A 69 -18.23 -13.61 2.05
N LEU A 70 -17.07 -13.05 2.43
CA LEU A 70 -16.98 -12.04 3.49
C LEU A 70 -17.74 -10.76 3.11
N ASN A 71 -17.58 -10.29 1.86
CA ASN A 71 -18.31 -9.14 1.34
C ASN A 71 -19.83 -9.39 1.32
N TYR A 72 -20.26 -10.58 0.90
CA TYR A 72 -21.68 -10.98 0.93
C TYR A 72 -22.25 -11.00 2.36
N ALA A 73 -21.43 -11.38 3.35
CA ALA A 73 -21.78 -11.34 4.77
C ALA A 73 -21.68 -9.93 5.38
N ASN A 74 -21.41 -8.89 4.59
CA ASN A 74 -21.19 -7.50 5.04
C ASN A 74 -20.03 -7.37 6.05
N ILE A 75 -19.01 -8.21 5.92
CA ILE A 75 -17.78 -8.16 6.72
C ILE A 75 -16.74 -7.35 5.94
N LYS A 76 -16.45 -6.13 6.41
CA LYS A 76 -15.42 -5.28 5.79
C LYS A 76 -14.04 -5.92 5.92
N SER A 77 -13.47 -6.35 4.78
CA SER A 77 -12.12 -6.88 4.70
C SER A 77 -11.10 -5.77 4.40
N VAL A 78 -9.93 -5.81 5.05
CA VAL A 78 -8.82 -4.87 4.83
C VAL A 78 -7.48 -5.62 4.75
N ILE A 79 -6.54 -5.10 3.96
CA ILE A 79 -5.18 -5.62 3.86
C ILE A 79 -4.27 -4.85 4.83
N CYS A 80 -3.48 -5.55 5.65
CA CYS A 80 -2.46 -4.95 6.50
C CYS A 80 -1.10 -5.67 6.32
N THR A 81 -0.19 -5.05 5.56
CA THR A 81 1.07 -5.67 5.13
C THR A 81 2.29 -4.79 5.40
N GLY A 82 3.46 -5.42 5.47
CA GLY A 82 4.76 -4.74 5.48
C GLY A 82 5.30 -4.42 4.08
N ASP A 83 4.65 -4.93 3.02
CA ASP A 83 5.06 -4.71 1.63
C ASP A 83 4.74 -3.30 1.12
N ASN A 84 5.17 -3.02 -0.11
CA ASN A 84 4.90 -1.78 -0.81
C ASN A 84 3.39 -1.61 -1.10
N MET A 85 2.93 -0.36 -1.00
CA MET A 85 1.52 -0.01 -1.21
C MET A 85 0.97 -0.38 -2.58
N LEU A 86 1.70 -0.12 -3.67
CA LEU A 86 1.22 -0.43 -5.03
C LEU A 86 1.03 -1.94 -5.22
N THR A 87 1.94 -2.74 -4.67
CA THR A 87 1.81 -4.21 -4.68
C THR A 87 0.57 -4.65 -3.90
N ALA A 88 0.34 -4.09 -2.71
CA ALA A 88 -0.82 -4.42 -1.89
C ALA A 88 -2.16 -3.99 -2.55
N ILE A 89 -2.18 -2.85 -3.23
CA ILE A 89 -3.33 -2.40 -4.02
C ILE A 89 -3.59 -3.36 -5.18
N SER A 90 -2.55 -3.80 -5.88
CA SER A 90 -2.67 -4.77 -6.97
C SER A 90 -3.27 -6.09 -6.50
N VAL A 91 -2.74 -6.63 -5.40
CA VAL A 91 -3.28 -7.82 -4.71
C VAL A 91 -4.74 -7.62 -4.32
N GLY A 92 -5.10 -6.45 -3.77
CA GLY A 92 -6.47 -6.11 -3.40
C GLY A 92 -7.44 -6.06 -4.59
N LYS A 93 -6.98 -5.61 -5.75
CA LYS A 93 -7.76 -5.64 -7.00
C LYS A 93 -7.90 -7.06 -7.55
N GLU A 94 -6.80 -7.84 -7.56
CA GLU A 94 -6.80 -9.21 -8.06
C GLU A 94 -7.75 -10.13 -7.27
N CYS A 95 -7.85 -9.94 -5.94
CA CYS A 95 -8.77 -10.70 -5.09
C CYS A 95 -10.16 -10.08 -4.94
N LYS A 96 -10.48 -9.00 -5.66
CA LYS A 96 -11.74 -8.24 -5.57
C LYS A 96 -12.08 -7.67 -4.18
N LEU A 97 -11.07 -7.46 -3.35
CA LEU A 97 -11.21 -6.68 -2.12
C LEU A 97 -11.41 -5.19 -2.46
N ILE A 98 -10.77 -4.74 -3.54
CA ILE A 98 -11.01 -3.45 -4.18
C ILE A 98 -11.82 -3.73 -5.44
N GLU A 99 -13.02 -3.15 -5.52
CA GLU A 99 -13.93 -3.35 -6.66
C GLU A 99 -13.34 -2.83 -7.98
N GLU A 100 -13.72 -3.48 -9.07
CA GLU A 100 -13.33 -3.08 -10.42
C GLU A 100 -13.93 -1.70 -10.74
N GLY A 101 -13.07 -0.71 -10.98
CA GLY A 101 -13.47 0.68 -11.23
C GLY A 101 -13.52 1.58 -9.99
N ALA A 102 -13.26 1.05 -8.79
CA ALA A 102 -13.05 1.87 -7.60
C ALA A 102 -11.73 2.66 -7.73
N VAL A 103 -11.78 3.96 -7.43
CA VAL A 103 -10.58 4.80 -7.44
C VAL A 103 -9.85 4.63 -6.12
N VAL A 104 -8.54 4.42 -6.18
CA VAL A 104 -7.71 4.34 -4.97
C VAL A 104 -7.02 5.68 -4.78
N VAL A 105 -7.23 6.30 -3.63
CA VAL A 105 -6.53 7.53 -3.23
C VAL A 105 -5.59 7.25 -2.07
N PHE A 106 -4.48 7.95 -1.99
CA PHE A 106 -3.53 7.79 -0.88
C PHE A 106 -2.87 9.11 -0.49
N PRO A 107 -2.66 9.35 0.81
CA PRO A 107 -1.97 10.54 1.28
C PRO A 107 -0.45 10.40 1.11
N ILE A 108 0.22 11.54 0.99
CA ILE A 108 1.68 11.67 0.98
C ILE A 108 2.03 12.77 1.98
N VAL A 109 2.71 12.37 3.05
CA VAL A 109 3.17 13.29 4.09
C VAL A 109 4.64 13.63 3.84
N SER A 110 4.94 14.89 3.55
CA SER A 110 6.31 15.41 3.50
C SER A 110 6.79 15.87 4.88
N ASP A 111 8.10 16.12 5.03
CA ASP A 111 8.70 16.47 6.32
C ASP A 111 8.24 17.84 6.86
N ASP A 112 7.73 18.70 5.98
CA ASP A 112 7.20 20.02 6.29
C ASP A 112 5.70 20.03 6.63
N CYS A 113 4.98 18.92 6.46
CA CYS A 113 3.57 18.82 6.82
C CYS A 113 3.38 18.96 8.34
N LYS A 114 2.52 19.91 8.76
CA LYS A 114 2.17 20.13 10.17
C LYS A 114 0.73 19.76 10.46
N THR A 115 -0.18 20.00 9.53
CA THR A 115 -1.60 19.70 9.66
C THR A 115 -2.08 18.80 8.52
N ILE A 116 -3.33 18.31 8.62
CA ILE A 116 -3.95 17.50 7.56
C ILE A 116 -4.09 18.30 6.26
N ASP A 117 -4.24 19.62 6.33
CA ASP A 117 -4.40 20.48 5.16
C ASP A 117 -3.15 20.48 4.26
N ASP A 118 -1.97 20.29 4.87
CA ASP A 118 -0.68 20.21 4.17
C ASP A 118 -0.52 18.90 3.39
N VAL A 119 -1.27 17.85 3.75
CA VAL A 119 -1.08 16.49 3.21
C VAL A 119 -1.45 16.45 1.73
N LYS A 120 -0.52 16.04 0.87
CA LYS A 120 -0.82 15.84 -0.55
C LYS A 120 -1.58 14.52 -0.73
N TRP A 121 -2.48 14.48 -1.70
CA TRP A 121 -3.24 13.28 -2.02
C TRP A 121 -3.03 12.94 -3.49
N GLU A 122 -2.68 11.68 -3.75
CA GLU A 122 -2.57 11.13 -5.10
C GLU A 122 -3.71 10.15 -5.37
N CYS A 123 -4.06 10.02 -6.65
CA CYS A 123 -5.12 9.15 -7.12
C CYS A 123 -4.55 8.15 -8.12
N LEU A 124 -4.76 6.85 -7.90
CA LEU A 124 -4.52 5.81 -8.89
C LEU A 124 -5.78 5.61 -9.73
N SER A 125 -5.87 6.39 -10.81
CA SER A 125 -6.89 6.24 -11.84
C SER A 125 -6.32 6.61 -13.19
N GLU A 126 -6.84 5.99 -14.25
CA GLU A 126 -6.58 6.43 -15.63
C GLU A 126 -7.24 7.77 -15.94
N GLU A 127 -8.29 8.10 -15.19
CA GLU A 127 -8.99 9.38 -15.30
C GLU A 127 -8.41 10.42 -14.33
N ALA A 128 -8.42 11.69 -14.74
CA ALA A 128 -7.94 12.83 -13.95
C ALA A 128 -8.90 13.20 -12.81
N TYR A 129 -9.00 12.33 -11.81
CA TYR A 129 -9.69 12.63 -10.55
C TYR A 129 -8.78 13.40 -9.60
N THR A 130 -9.38 14.31 -8.85
CA THR A 130 -8.72 15.03 -7.75
C THR A 130 -9.49 14.79 -6.46
N PHE A 131 -8.76 14.58 -5.36
CA PHE A 131 -9.34 14.45 -4.04
C PHE A 131 -9.50 15.82 -3.37
N ASP A 132 -10.73 16.16 -3.01
CA ASP A 132 -11.08 17.36 -2.22
C ASP A 132 -10.93 17.03 -0.73
N LYS A 133 -9.94 17.65 -0.07
CA LYS A 133 -9.63 17.41 1.34
C LYS A 133 -10.68 17.97 2.30
N ILE A 134 -11.44 18.98 1.88
CA ILE A 134 -12.48 19.61 2.71
C ILE A 134 -13.75 18.77 2.64
N ARG A 135 -14.12 18.33 1.42
CA ARG A 135 -15.32 17.52 1.19
C ARG A 135 -15.10 16.03 1.38
N LEU A 136 -13.85 15.59 1.53
CA LEU A 136 -13.44 14.19 1.65
C LEU A 136 -14.01 13.32 0.52
N GLY A 137 -13.91 13.82 -0.72
CA GLY A 137 -14.51 13.19 -1.90
C GLY A 137 -13.71 13.42 -3.18
N LEU A 138 -14.02 12.62 -4.21
CA LEU A 138 -13.40 12.73 -5.54
C LEU A 138 -14.24 13.58 -6.50
N TYR A 139 -13.55 14.35 -7.34
CA TYR A 139 -14.15 15.10 -8.45
C TYR A 139 -13.34 14.98 -9.74
N LYS A 140 -14.02 15.08 -10.87
CA LYS A 140 -13.46 15.16 -12.24
C LYS A 140 -13.86 16.52 -12.84
N ASN A 141 -12.98 17.14 -13.63
CA ASN A 141 -13.07 18.53 -14.10
C ASN A 141 -14.48 19.08 -14.42
N THR A 142 -14.66 20.34 -14.01
CA THR A 142 -15.68 21.37 -14.31
C THR A 142 -17.17 21.08 -14.12
N PHE A 143 -17.75 19.91 -14.38
CA PHE A 143 -19.19 19.69 -14.14
C PHE A 143 -19.53 18.22 -13.85
N ASP A 144 -20.22 17.97 -12.72
CA ASP A 144 -21.15 16.85 -12.50
C ASP A 144 -20.69 15.41 -12.18
N THR A 145 -19.48 15.15 -11.69
CA THR A 145 -19.26 13.88 -10.95
C THR A 145 -18.70 14.13 -9.56
N PHE A 146 -19.61 14.42 -8.64
CA PHE A 146 -19.38 14.32 -7.21
C PHE A 146 -19.67 12.86 -6.81
N ASN A 147 -18.85 12.28 -5.94
CA ASN A 147 -19.13 11.00 -5.27
C ASN A 147 -18.92 9.70 -6.10
N LYS A 148 -17.90 9.66 -6.97
CA LYS A 148 -17.38 8.35 -7.44
C LYS A 148 -16.90 7.57 -6.21
N ASP A 149 -17.30 6.30 -6.11
CA ASP A 149 -16.81 5.43 -5.03
C ASP A 149 -15.30 5.30 -5.08
N PHE A 150 -14.69 5.50 -3.92
CA PHE A 150 -13.25 5.48 -3.76
C PHE A 150 -12.88 4.82 -2.44
N VAL A 151 -11.66 4.28 -2.43
CA VAL A 151 -11.05 3.66 -1.26
C VAL A 151 -9.71 4.32 -0.97
N VAL A 152 -9.29 4.27 0.29
CA VAL A 152 -7.99 4.82 0.70
C VAL A 152 -6.96 3.69 0.80
N ALA A 153 -5.75 3.96 0.35
CA ALA A 153 -4.56 3.22 0.74
C ALA A 153 -3.66 4.14 1.59
N CYS A 154 -2.99 3.60 2.59
CA CYS A 154 -2.23 4.37 3.56
C CYS A 154 -0.96 3.61 3.97
N GLU A 155 0.19 4.28 3.95
CA GLU A 155 1.41 3.72 4.52
C GLU A 155 1.53 4.05 6.02
N GLY A 156 2.41 3.32 6.72
CA GLY A 156 2.57 3.45 8.18
C GLY A 156 2.91 4.88 8.66
N ARG A 157 3.73 5.61 7.91
CA ARG A 157 4.10 7.00 8.22
C ARG A 157 2.88 7.92 8.23
N GLU A 158 2.07 7.84 7.17
CA GLU A 158 0.84 8.61 7.02
C GLU A 158 -0.14 8.25 8.12
N PHE A 159 -0.33 6.96 8.40
CA PHE A 159 -1.22 6.51 9.48
C PHE A 159 -0.86 7.16 10.83
N GLU A 160 0.41 7.17 11.22
CA GLU A 160 0.87 7.83 12.44
C GLU A 160 0.64 9.36 12.41
N PHE A 161 0.83 9.99 11.25
CA PHE A 161 0.55 11.41 11.08
C PHE A 161 -0.93 11.73 11.28
N PHE A 162 -1.84 10.98 10.66
CA PHE A 162 -3.29 11.15 10.81
C PHE A 162 -3.74 10.86 12.25
N LYS A 163 -3.10 9.88 12.92
CA LYS A 163 -3.32 9.59 14.35
C LYS A 163 -2.99 10.77 15.26
N LYS A 164 -1.90 11.50 14.98
CA LYS A 164 -1.49 12.69 15.76
C LYS A 164 -2.31 13.95 15.47
N ASN A 165 -2.95 14.03 14.30
CA ASN A 165 -3.58 15.25 13.80
C ASN A 165 -5.12 15.16 13.65
N ASN A 166 -5.80 14.31 14.43
CA ASN A 166 -7.27 14.17 14.45
C ASN A 166 -7.93 13.71 13.13
N GLY A 167 -7.18 13.04 12.24
CA GLY A 167 -7.72 12.52 10.98
C GLY A 167 -7.86 11.00 10.93
N LEU A 168 -7.59 10.34 12.06
CA LEU A 168 -7.58 8.88 12.15
C LEU A 168 -8.92 8.24 11.78
N SER A 169 -10.05 8.83 12.21
CA SER A 169 -11.38 8.28 11.96
C SER A 169 -11.64 8.05 10.46
N PHE A 170 -11.32 9.05 9.64
CA PHE A 170 -11.45 8.96 8.18
C PHE A 170 -10.60 7.84 7.59
N ILE A 171 -9.34 7.73 8.03
CA ILE A 171 -8.42 6.68 7.59
C ILE A 171 -8.96 5.30 8.00
N LEU A 172 -9.41 5.11 9.24
CA LEU A 172 -9.97 3.83 9.70
C LEU A 172 -11.26 3.44 8.95
N GLU A 173 -12.07 4.42 8.55
CA GLU A 173 -13.32 4.20 7.84
C GLU A 173 -13.12 3.88 6.35
N LYS A 174 -12.28 4.64 5.64
CA LYS A 174 -12.13 4.54 4.17
C LYS A 174 -10.96 3.69 3.71
N CYS A 175 -9.98 3.42 4.57
CA CYS A 175 -8.80 2.65 4.17
C CYS A 175 -9.13 1.16 4.01
N VAL A 176 -8.60 0.59 2.94
CA VAL A 176 -8.69 -0.84 2.60
C VAL A 176 -7.30 -1.48 2.47
N VAL A 177 -6.24 -0.69 2.29
CA VAL A 177 -4.85 -1.14 2.21
C VAL A 177 -3.98 -0.34 3.17
N PHE A 178 -3.46 -1.02 4.19
CA PHE A 178 -2.45 -0.52 5.11
C PHE A 178 -1.10 -1.16 4.76
N ALA A 179 -0.17 -0.38 4.21
CA ALA A 179 1.09 -0.86 3.66
C ALA A 179 2.31 -0.35 4.43
N ARG A 180 3.45 -1.05 4.37
CA ARG A 180 4.62 -0.78 5.22
C ARG A 180 4.34 -0.74 6.71
N PHE A 181 3.36 -1.50 7.19
CA PHE A 181 3.05 -1.58 8.62
C PHE A 181 4.06 -2.49 9.32
N SER A 182 4.75 -1.94 10.31
CA SER A 182 5.55 -2.71 11.27
C SER A 182 4.64 -3.54 12.17
N SER A 183 5.19 -4.56 12.85
CA SER A 183 4.41 -5.38 13.80
C SER A 183 3.68 -4.54 14.85
N GLY A 184 4.33 -3.49 15.35
CA GLY A 184 3.72 -2.53 16.28
C GLY A 184 2.56 -1.74 15.68
N LEU A 185 2.70 -1.28 14.43
CA LEU A 185 1.61 -0.58 13.73
C LEU A 185 0.42 -1.50 13.42
N LYS A 186 0.66 -2.78 13.10
CA LYS A 186 -0.44 -3.76 12.92
C LYS A 186 -1.27 -3.90 14.20
N LYS A 187 -0.59 -4.01 15.34
CA LYS A 187 -1.24 -4.06 16.66
C LYS A 187 -2.02 -2.77 16.94
N ALA A 188 -1.40 -1.61 16.72
CA ALA A 188 -2.04 -0.31 16.93
C ALA A 188 -3.29 -0.14 16.06
N LEU A 189 -3.26 -0.56 14.79
CA LEU A 189 -4.43 -0.54 13.90
C LEU A 189 -5.60 -1.35 14.48
N VAL A 190 -5.34 -2.55 15.00
CA VAL A 190 -6.37 -3.39 15.63
C VAL A 190 -6.97 -2.69 16.85
N GLU A 191 -6.13 -2.14 17.72
CA GLU A 191 -6.58 -1.42 18.92
C GLU A 191 -7.41 -0.17 18.58
N ASP A 192 -6.97 0.60 17.58
CA ASP A 192 -7.68 1.80 17.11
C ASP A 192 -9.02 1.44 16.47
N LEU A 193 -9.09 0.37 15.67
CA LEU A 193 -10.35 -0.11 15.11
C LEU A 193 -11.33 -0.62 16.19
N ARG A 194 -10.81 -1.31 17.21
CA ARG A 194 -11.62 -1.76 18.37
C ARG A 194 -12.20 -0.58 19.16
N SER A 195 -11.47 0.52 19.26
CA SER A 195 -11.94 1.73 19.94
C SER A 195 -13.20 2.35 19.30
N LEU A 196 -13.51 1.99 18.05
CA LEU A 196 -14.72 2.37 17.34
C LEU A 196 -15.91 1.41 17.57
N ASN A 197 -15.88 0.59 18.63
CA ASN A 197 -16.88 -0.44 18.95
C ASN A 197 -17.10 -1.46 17.81
N LYS A 198 -16.06 -1.76 17.02
CA LYS A 198 -16.08 -2.81 16.00
C LYS A 198 -15.50 -4.10 16.56
N ASN A 199 -16.11 -5.24 16.21
CA ASN A 199 -15.51 -6.55 16.43
C ASN A 199 -14.46 -6.81 15.37
N ILE A 200 -13.22 -7.07 15.79
CA ILE A 200 -12.07 -7.22 14.89
C ILE A 200 -11.64 -8.68 14.84
N LEU A 201 -11.62 -9.21 13.62
CA LEU A 201 -10.94 -10.46 13.30
C LEU A 201 -9.60 -10.12 12.63
N PHE A 202 -8.51 -10.71 13.13
CA PHE A 202 -7.20 -10.59 12.50
C PHE A 202 -6.67 -11.97 12.10
N CYS A 203 -6.32 -12.12 10.82
CA CYS A 203 -5.77 -13.35 10.27
C CYS A 203 -4.34 -13.11 9.79
N GLY A 204 -3.38 -13.90 10.26
CA GLY A 204 -1.96 -13.77 9.92
C GLY A 204 -1.22 -15.10 10.02
N ASP A 205 -0.03 -15.20 9.44
CA ASP A 205 0.74 -16.44 9.35
C ASP A 205 2.15 -16.34 9.97
N GLY A 206 2.56 -15.14 10.41
CA GLY A 206 3.91 -14.87 10.89
C GLY A 206 4.00 -14.34 12.32
N ALA A 207 5.20 -14.43 12.89
CA ALA A 207 5.50 -13.83 14.20
C ALA A 207 5.25 -12.30 14.21
N ASN A 208 5.39 -11.64 13.07
CA ASN A 208 5.09 -10.21 12.90
C ASN A 208 3.61 -9.87 13.15
N ASP A 209 2.71 -10.84 13.05
CA ASP A 209 1.27 -10.65 13.25
C ASP A 209 0.83 -11.00 14.66
N SER A 210 1.70 -11.61 15.48
CA SER A 210 1.38 -12.09 16.83
C SER A 210 0.71 -11.03 17.71
N GLY A 211 1.26 -9.81 17.72
CA GLY A 211 0.70 -8.69 18.48
C GLY A 211 -0.72 -8.34 18.01
N ALA A 212 -0.94 -8.25 16.70
CA ALA A 212 -2.24 -7.93 16.13
C ALA A 212 -3.27 -9.06 16.35
N ILE A 213 -2.86 -10.32 16.19
CA ILE A 213 -3.67 -11.52 16.47
C ILE A 213 -4.11 -11.51 17.93
N SER A 214 -3.20 -11.24 18.87
CA SER A 214 -3.51 -11.21 20.31
C SER A 214 -4.41 -10.05 20.73
N SER A 215 -4.32 -8.92 20.01
CA SER A 215 -5.13 -7.72 20.29
C SER A 215 -6.50 -7.76 19.60
N ALA A 216 -6.78 -8.69 18.69
CA ALA A 216 -8.06 -8.82 18.02
C ALA A 216 -9.12 -9.47 18.93
N ASP A 217 -10.40 -9.30 18.61
CA ASP A 217 -11.47 -10.04 19.28
C ASP A 217 -11.46 -11.52 18.87
N VAL A 218 -11.10 -11.77 17.60
CA VAL A 218 -10.85 -13.11 17.06
C VAL A 218 -9.51 -13.12 16.33
N GLY A 219 -8.54 -13.84 16.88
CA GLY A 219 -7.23 -14.05 16.26
C GLY A 219 -7.15 -15.39 15.53
N ILE A 220 -6.80 -15.39 14.25
CA ILE A 220 -6.58 -16.61 13.44
C ILE A 220 -5.13 -16.66 13.00
N ALA A 221 -4.41 -17.69 13.46
CA ALA A 221 -3.06 -18.00 13.00
C ALA A 221 -3.13 -19.06 11.89
N LEU A 222 -2.67 -18.72 10.70
CA LEU A 222 -2.59 -19.66 9.58
C LEU A 222 -1.31 -20.49 9.69
N SER A 223 -1.44 -21.79 9.88
CA SER A 223 -0.33 -22.72 9.74
C SER A 223 -0.13 -23.10 8.28
N LYS A 224 1.13 -23.30 7.86
CA LYS A 224 1.41 -23.92 6.56
C LYS A 224 1.00 -25.40 6.63
N LYS A 225 0.29 -25.87 5.60
CA LYS A 225 0.31 -27.29 5.24
C LYS A 225 1.59 -27.60 4.49
#